data_AF-A0AAP0HIY2-F1
#
_entry.id   AF-A0AAP0HIY2-F1
#
_cell.length_a   1.000
_cell.length_b   1.000
_cell.length_c   1.000
_cell.angle_alpha   90.00
_cell.angle_beta   90.00
_cell.angle_gamma   90.00
#
_symmetry.space_group_name_H-M   'P 1'
#
loop_
_entity.id
_entity.type
_entity.pdbx_description
1 polymer ?
#
loop_
_entity_poly.entity_id
_entity_poly.type
_entity_poly.pdbx_seq_one_letter_code
_entity_poly.pdbx_strand_id
1 'polypeptide(L)'
;MAEVVLEAVVGVLFENLKSIIQRELHLVWGFKADIRKLSATLSPLREVLVDAEVKQIKSKAIRKWLVRLKHAAYDAQDVLDDWAIAETNRIRHQPAQSDATGTNYRAHLVWSSFMSFINLKRLVFRYKLAKQIKEIRERFDGIAKEMSDFSLIRKSVDVEGSVVPPQSISSGRVTSSTSVEPQMYGRETDKENIVKMLLENINNEHVISVCPIVGIGGLGKTTLAQLVYNDDRMKNTLM
;
A
#
# COMPACT_ATOMS: atom_id res chain seq x y z
N MET A 1 -11.82 3.15 9.14
CA MET A 1 -11.25 2.07 8.31
C MET A 1 -10.94 2.53 6.88
N ALA A 2 -11.79 3.33 6.22
CA ALA A 2 -11.48 3.85 4.88
C ALA A 2 -10.37 4.94 4.89
N GLU A 3 -10.37 5.83 5.90
CA GLU A 3 -9.35 6.85 6.21
C GLU A 3 -7.90 6.33 6.16
N VAL A 4 -7.56 5.40 7.06
CA VAL A 4 -6.21 4.86 7.22
C VAL A 4 -5.73 4.18 5.93
N VAL A 5 -6.64 3.55 5.19
CA VAL A 5 -6.31 2.86 3.96
C VAL A 5 -5.99 3.85 2.84
N LEU A 6 -6.77 4.93 2.69
CA LEU A 6 -6.51 5.90 1.62
C LEU A 6 -5.24 6.72 1.88
N GLU A 7 -5.03 7.18 3.11
CA GLU A 7 -3.80 7.89 3.48
C GLU A 7 -2.57 7.00 3.32
N ALA A 8 -2.64 5.74 3.76
CA ALA A 8 -1.55 4.78 3.57
C ALA A 8 -1.29 4.50 2.08
N VAL A 9 -2.32 4.26 1.27
CA VAL A 9 -2.17 3.98 -0.17
C VAL A 9 -1.57 5.18 -0.90
N VAL A 10 -2.07 6.39 -0.65
CA VAL A 10 -1.53 7.62 -1.25
C VAL A 10 -0.09 7.89 -0.75
N GLY A 11 0.20 7.59 0.51
CA GLY A 11 1.54 7.69 1.09
C GLY A 11 2.53 6.74 0.41
N VAL A 12 2.17 5.47 0.27
CA VAL A 12 2.98 4.46 -0.43
C VAL A 12 3.21 4.86 -1.88
N LEU A 13 2.16 5.31 -2.57
CA LEU A 13 2.25 5.80 -3.94
C LEU A 13 3.24 6.98 -4.06
N PHE A 14 3.17 7.94 -3.14
CA PHE A 14 4.06 9.10 -3.12
C PHE A 14 5.53 8.70 -2.91
N GLU A 15 5.81 7.80 -1.96
CA GLU A 15 7.17 7.30 -1.72
C GLU A 15 7.70 6.49 -2.91
N ASN A 16 6.85 5.67 -3.54
CA ASN A 16 7.22 4.93 -4.74
C ASN A 16 7.60 5.88 -5.88
N LEU A 17 6.81 6.93 -6.14
CA LEU A 17 7.13 7.93 -7.15
C LEU A 17 8.44 8.66 -6.85
N LYS A 18 8.67 9.03 -5.59
CA LYS A 18 9.92 9.66 -5.15
C LYS A 18 11.13 8.75 -5.40
N SER A 19 11.00 7.46 -5.07
CA SER A 19 12.06 6.48 -5.32
C SER A 19 12.39 6.35 -6.82
N ILE A 20 11.39 6.40 -7.70
CA ILE A 20 11.58 6.32 -9.15
C ILE A 20 12.27 7.58 -9.67
N ILE A 21 11.91 8.76 -9.15
CA ILE A 21 12.55 10.04 -9.51
C ILE A 21 14.03 10.03 -9.10
N GLN A 22 14.34 9.54 -7.90
CA GLN A 22 15.70 9.50 -7.35
C GLN A 22 16.62 8.52 -8.09
N ARG A 23 16.09 7.42 -8.62
CA ARG A 23 16.89 6.35 -9.25
C ARG A 23 17.51 6.69 -10.61
N GLU A 24 17.42 7.93 -11.11
CA GLU A 24 18.10 8.38 -12.35
C GLU A 24 17.92 7.41 -13.54
N LEU A 25 16.77 6.74 -13.64
CA LEU A 25 16.56 5.67 -14.61
C LEU A 25 16.53 6.22 -16.04
N HIS A 26 17.04 5.44 -17.00
CA HIS A 26 16.88 5.64 -18.45
C HIS A 26 15.41 5.40 -18.89
N LEU A 27 14.51 6.17 -18.32
CA LEU A 27 13.10 6.28 -18.68
C LEU A 27 12.98 7.21 -19.89
N VAL A 28 11.95 6.99 -20.70
CA VAL A 28 11.62 7.92 -21.79
C VAL A 28 11.31 9.29 -21.17
N TRP A 29 11.81 10.38 -21.76
CA TRP A 29 11.70 11.74 -21.22
C TRP A 29 10.27 12.10 -20.77
N GLY A 30 9.26 11.73 -21.57
CA GLY A 30 7.84 11.93 -21.25
C GLY A 30 7.39 11.22 -19.98
N PHE A 31 7.80 9.96 -19.79
CA PHE A 31 7.48 9.18 -18.59
C PHE A 31 8.04 9.81 -17.31
N LYS A 32 9.30 10.29 -17.34
CA LYS A 32 9.93 10.99 -16.20
C LYS A 32 9.24 12.33 -15.91
N ALA A 33 8.77 13.02 -16.93
CA ALA A 33 8.01 14.27 -16.75
C ALA A 33 6.65 13.98 -16.09
N ASP A 34 5.96 12.92 -16.50
CA ASP A 34 4.65 12.55 -15.97
C ASP A 34 4.72 12.08 -14.51
N ILE A 35 5.73 11.27 -14.16
CA ILE A 35 5.97 10.88 -12.76
C ILE A 35 6.24 12.09 -11.86
N ARG A 36 7.07 13.05 -12.32
CA ARG A 36 7.36 14.27 -11.54
C ARG A 36 6.12 15.11 -11.32
N LYS A 37 5.30 15.29 -12.36
CA LYS A 37 4.03 16.02 -12.24
C LYS A 37 3.05 15.31 -11.32
N LEU A 38 2.91 13.99 -11.45
CA LEU A 38 2.04 13.19 -10.59
C LEU A 38 2.44 13.31 -9.11
N SER A 39 3.74 13.24 -8.81
CA SER A 39 4.26 13.46 -7.46
C SER A 39 3.91 14.87 -6.93
N ALA A 40 4.07 15.90 -7.77
CA ALA A 40 3.71 17.27 -7.41
C ALA A 40 2.20 17.45 -7.16
N THR A 41 1.33 16.75 -7.92
CA THR A 41 -0.13 16.78 -7.73
C THR A 41 -0.57 16.01 -6.48
N LEU A 42 0.13 14.92 -6.13
CA LEU A 42 -0.18 14.12 -4.94
C LEU A 42 0.19 14.81 -3.62
N SER A 43 1.21 15.67 -3.61
CA SER A 43 1.63 16.39 -2.41
C SER A 43 0.50 17.21 -1.76
N PRO A 44 -0.16 18.15 -2.45
CA PRO A 44 -1.26 18.92 -1.86
C PRO A 44 -2.49 18.06 -1.55
N LEU A 45 -2.74 16.99 -2.33
CA LEU A 45 -3.82 16.04 -2.05
C LEU A 45 -3.60 15.34 -0.70
N ARG A 46 -2.36 14.93 -0.41
CA ARG A 46 -2.00 14.31 0.87
C ARG A 46 -2.27 15.23 2.06
N GLU A 47 -1.97 16.53 1.90
CA GLU A 47 -2.16 17.53 2.96
C GLU A 47 -3.62 17.77 3.33
N VAL A 48 -4.57 17.48 2.43
CA VAL A 48 -6.00 17.71 2.65
C VAL A 48 -6.81 16.44 2.91
N LEU A 49 -6.21 15.25 2.79
CA LEU A 49 -6.91 13.97 3.00
C LEU A 49 -7.59 13.90 4.37
N VAL A 50 -6.90 14.35 5.42
CA VAL A 50 -7.41 14.32 6.80
C VAL A 50 -8.65 15.24 6.96
N ASP A 51 -8.57 16.47 6.45
CA ASP A 51 -9.68 17.41 6.51
C ASP A 51 -10.87 16.96 5.64
N ALA A 52 -10.58 16.41 4.46
CA ALA A 52 -11.58 15.88 3.55
C ALA A 52 -12.33 14.70 4.17
N GLU A 53 -11.65 13.77 4.85
CA GLU A 53 -12.27 12.63 5.51
C GLU A 53 -13.25 13.07 6.60
N VAL A 54 -12.87 14.05 7.43
CA VAL A 54 -13.76 14.59 8.48
C VAL A 54 -14.98 15.25 7.85
N LYS A 55 -14.79 16.03 6.79
CA LYS A 55 -15.87 16.75 6.10
C LYS A 55 -16.77 15.84 5.26
N GLN A 56 -16.32 14.65 4.87
CA GLN A 56 -17.11 13.71 4.04
C GLN A 56 -18.40 13.24 4.74
N ILE A 57 -18.42 13.23 6.08
CA ILE A 57 -19.59 12.81 6.87
C ILE A 57 -20.76 13.75 6.58
N LYS A 58 -20.46 15.04 6.41
CA LYS A 58 -21.45 16.09 6.17
C LYS A 58 -21.68 16.39 4.68
N SER A 59 -20.72 16.05 3.82
CA SER A 59 -20.78 16.34 2.39
C SER A 59 -20.66 15.09 1.52
N LYS A 60 -21.77 14.75 0.84
CA LYS A 60 -21.81 13.68 -0.17
C LYS A 60 -20.87 13.97 -1.35
N ALA A 61 -20.62 15.24 -1.67
CA ALA A 61 -19.71 15.63 -2.75
C ALA A 61 -18.25 15.28 -2.39
N ILE A 62 -17.81 15.63 -1.18
CA ILE A 62 -16.46 15.28 -0.69
C ILE A 62 -16.30 13.75 -0.59
N ARG A 63 -17.33 13.04 -0.13
CA ARG A 63 -17.31 11.57 -0.12
C ARG A 63 -17.13 10.97 -1.52
N LYS A 64 -17.87 11.48 -2.52
CA LYS A 64 -17.73 11.01 -3.92
C LYS A 64 -16.34 11.33 -4.48
N TRP A 65 -15.80 12.50 -4.13
CA TRP A 65 -14.45 12.91 -4.50
C TRP A 65 -13.37 11.99 -3.89
N LEU A 66 -13.46 11.67 -2.59
CA LEU A 66 -12.55 10.73 -1.93
C LEU A 66 -12.58 9.32 -2.54
N VAL A 67 -13.77 8.82 -2.91
CA VAL A 67 -13.89 7.52 -3.59
C VAL A 67 -13.16 7.52 -4.94
N ARG A 68 -13.28 8.61 -5.71
CA ARG A 68 -12.56 8.75 -6.99
C ARG A 68 -11.05 8.84 -6.80
N LEU A 69 -10.60 9.59 -5.79
CA LEU A 69 -9.20 9.67 -5.40
C LEU A 69 -8.66 8.29 -5.03
N LYS A 70 -9.41 7.51 -4.25
CA LYS A 70 -9.06 6.14 -3.88
C LYS A 70 -8.90 5.22 -5.08
N HIS A 71 -9.85 5.23 -6.01
CA HIS A 71 -9.76 4.39 -7.22
C HIS A 71 -8.55 4.79 -8.08
N ALA A 72 -8.32 6.09 -8.27
CA ALA A 72 -7.16 6.56 -9.02
C ALA A 72 -5.83 6.16 -8.36
N ALA A 73 -5.77 6.14 -7.03
CA ALA A 73 -4.57 5.71 -6.30
C ALA A 73 -4.28 4.21 -6.45
N TYR A 74 -5.30 3.34 -6.43
CA TYR A 74 -5.11 1.92 -6.74
C TYR A 74 -4.66 1.70 -8.18
N ASP A 75 -5.33 2.32 -9.15
CA ASP A 75 -4.95 2.22 -10.56
C ASP A 75 -3.48 2.65 -10.78
N ALA A 76 -3.03 3.69 -10.04
CA ALA A 76 -1.66 4.14 -10.09
C ALA A 76 -0.67 3.17 -9.45
N GLN A 77 -1.04 2.58 -8.32
CA GLN A 77 -0.23 1.57 -7.64
C GLN A 77 -0.04 0.34 -8.53
N ASP A 78 -1.11 -0.17 -9.15
CA ASP A 78 -1.05 -1.31 -10.06
C ASP A 78 -0.07 -1.07 -11.22
N VAL A 79 -0.09 0.12 -11.80
CA VAL A 79 0.83 0.50 -12.90
C VAL A 79 2.27 0.64 -12.42
N LEU A 80 2.50 1.14 -11.20
CA LEU A 80 3.84 1.21 -10.63
C LEU A 80 4.39 -0.17 -10.25
N ASP A 81 3.53 -1.07 -9.79
CA ASP A 81 3.89 -2.46 -9.48
C ASP A 81 4.25 -3.22 -10.78
N ASP A 82 3.45 -3.07 -11.84
CA ASP A 82 3.77 -3.58 -13.19
C ASP A 82 5.13 -3.06 -13.69
N TRP A 83 5.42 -1.79 -13.45
CA TRP A 83 6.72 -1.19 -13.78
C TRP A 83 7.86 -1.78 -12.94
N ALA A 84 7.67 -1.92 -11.62
CA ALA A 84 8.68 -2.48 -10.71
C ALA A 84 9.01 -3.93 -11.05
N ILE A 85 8.01 -4.73 -11.43
CA ILE A 85 8.19 -6.11 -11.91
C ILE A 85 8.98 -6.12 -13.21
N ALA A 86 8.62 -5.27 -14.18
CA ALA A 86 9.33 -5.19 -15.46
C ALA A 86 10.78 -4.73 -15.31
N GLU A 87 11.06 -3.80 -14.39
CA GLU A 87 12.41 -3.36 -14.07
C GLU A 87 13.22 -4.44 -13.35
N THR A 88 12.60 -5.22 -12.45
CA THR A 88 13.28 -6.35 -11.78
C THR A 88 13.65 -7.45 -12.77
N ASN A 89 12.77 -7.74 -13.74
CA ASN A 89 13.05 -8.66 -14.84
C ASN A 89 14.15 -8.13 -15.79
N ARG A 90 14.43 -6.81 -15.80
CA ARG A 90 15.58 -6.22 -16.50
C ARG A 90 16.91 -6.67 -15.91
N ILE A 91 16.98 -6.78 -14.57
CA ILE A 91 18.21 -7.12 -13.84
C ILE A 91 18.51 -8.62 -13.94
N ARG A 92 17.48 -9.48 -13.90
CA ARG A 92 17.66 -10.94 -13.95
C ARG A 92 18.04 -11.50 -15.32
N HIS A 93 17.78 -10.78 -16.41
CA HIS A 93 18.13 -11.18 -17.77
C HIS A 93 19.34 -10.44 -18.35
N GLN A 94 20.22 -9.89 -17.49
CA GLN A 94 21.59 -9.60 -17.92
C GLN A 94 22.25 -10.96 -18.19
N PRO A 95 22.54 -11.36 -19.44
CA PRO A 95 23.32 -12.57 -19.64
C PRO A 95 24.64 -12.33 -18.91
N ALA A 96 24.97 -13.20 -17.96
CA ALA A 96 26.34 -13.32 -17.49
C ALA A 96 27.21 -13.36 -18.74
N GLN A 97 28.19 -12.47 -18.83
CA GLN A 97 29.18 -12.53 -19.89
C GLN A 97 29.87 -13.88 -19.75
N SER A 98 29.39 -14.86 -20.50
CA SER A 98 30.11 -16.11 -20.70
C SER A 98 31.20 -15.78 -21.70
N ASP A 99 32.42 -15.66 -21.18
CA ASP A 99 33.65 -15.67 -21.97
C ASP A 99 33.62 -16.90 -22.89
N ALA A 100 33.28 -16.68 -24.16
CA ALA A 100 33.30 -17.71 -25.18
C ALA A 100 34.09 -17.21 -26.38
N THR A 101 35.40 -17.34 -26.25
CA THR A 101 36.38 -17.36 -27.34
C THR A 101 36.00 -18.49 -28.30
N GLY A 102 35.39 -18.17 -29.45
CA GLY A 102 35.00 -19.20 -30.41
C GLY A 102 34.20 -18.66 -31.59
N THR A 103 34.91 -18.36 -32.67
CA THR A 103 34.39 -17.90 -33.97
C THR A 103 33.25 -18.75 -34.51
N ASN A 104 32.06 -18.17 -34.73
CA ASN A 104 31.02 -18.74 -35.60
C ASN A 104 30.04 -17.65 -36.12
N TYR A 105 30.28 -17.18 -37.34
CA TYR A 105 29.59 -16.08 -38.02
C TYR A 105 28.10 -16.35 -38.35
N ARG A 106 27.57 -17.54 -38.07
CA ARG A 106 26.15 -17.91 -38.29
C ARG A 106 25.26 -17.72 -37.06
N ALA A 107 25.83 -17.62 -35.85
CA ALA A 107 25.08 -17.35 -34.63
C ALA A 107 24.65 -15.87 -34.50
N HIS A 108 25.40 -14.95 -35.15
CA HIS A 108 25.19 -13.50 -35.02
C HIS A 108 23.88 -13.00 -35.68
N LEU A 109 23.42 -13.64 -36.77
CA LEU A 109 22.19 -13.25 -37.47
C LEU A 109 20.91 -13.67 -36.73
N VAL A 110 20.96 -14.82 -36.06
CA VAL A 110 19.85 -15.29 -35.20
C VAL A 110 19.83 -14.46 -33.93
N TRP A 111 20.99 -14.23 -33.29
CA TRP A 111 21.09 -13.43 -32.06
C TRP A 111 20.65 -11.98 -32.23
N SER A 112 20.99 -11.33 -33.36
CA SER A 112 20.56 -9.94 -33.65
C SER A 112 19.05 -9.81 -33.85
N SER A 113 18.41 -10.84 -34.41
CA SER A 113 16.95 -10.89 -34.56
C SER A 113 16.26 -11.06 -33.22
N PHE A 114 16.71 -11.99 -32.37
CA PHE A 114 16.20 -12.16 -31.00
C PHE A 114 16.40 -10.89 -30.15
N MET A 115 17.55 -10.22 -30.23
CA MET A 115 17.79 -8.94 -29.55
C MET A 115 16.86 -7.83 -30.05
N SER A 116 16.59 -7.76 -31.36
CA SER A 116 15.69 -6.75 -31.94
C SER A 116 14.23 -6.95 -31.53
N PHE A 117 13.74 -8.18 -31.48
CA PHE A 117 12.38 -8.48 -30.97
C PHE A 117 12.25 -8.19 -29.46
N ILE A 118 13.29 -8.47 -28.67
CA ILE A 118 13.33 -8.11 -27.24
C ILE A 118 13.32 -6.58 -27.08
N ASN A 119 14.06 -5.85 -27.92
CA ASN A 119 14.08 -4.38 -27.92
C ASN A 119 12.74 -3.78 -28.36
N LEU A 120 12.07 -4.34 -29.37
CA LEU A 120 10.77 -3.87 -29.83
C LEU A 120 9.66 -4.14 -28.80
N LYS A 121 9.59 -5.36 -28.24
CA LYS A 121 8.64 -5.67 -27.15
C LYS A 121 8.88 -4.78 -25.93
N ARG A 122 10.14 -4.49 -25.62
CA ARG A 122 10.53 -3.56 -24.54
C ARG A 122 10.10 -2.13 -24.83
N LEU A 123 10.27 -1.63 -26.05
CA LEU A 123 9.84 -0.29 -26.43
C LEU A 123 8.31 -0.16 -26.44
N VAL A 124 7.60 -1.16 -26.97
CA VAL A 124 6.13 -1.22 -26.94
C VAL A 124 5.62 -1.25 -25.50
N PHE A 125 6.25 -2.05 -24.62
CA PHE A 125 5.90 -2.10 -23.20
C PHE A 125 6.18 -0.76 -22.49
N ARG A 126 7.33 -0.14 -22.73
CA ARG A 126 7.67 1.20 -22.18
C ARG A 126 6.70 2.27 -22.67
N TYR A 127 6.29 2.20 -23.93
CA TYR A 127 5.28 3.10 -24.49
C TYR A 127 3.90 2.87 -23.83
N LYS A 128 3.50 1.61 -23.62
CA LYS A 128 2.27 1.25 -22.91
C LYS A 128 2.26 1.83 -21.49
N LEU A 129 3.33 1.63 -20.72
CA LEU A 129 3.46 2.20 -19.37
C LEU A 129 3.47 3.73 -19.38
N ALA A 130 4.13 4.36 -20.37
CA ALA A 130 4.12 5.81 -20.55
C ALA A 130 2.72 6.36 -20.86
N LYS A 131 1.93 5.62 -21.61
CA LYS A 131 0.53 5.97 -21.84
C LYS A 131 -0.30 5.84 -20.56
N GLN A 132 -0.14 4.74 -19.82
CA GLN A 132 -0.88 4.52 -18.57
C GLN A 132 -0.54 5.55 -17.49
N ILE A 133 0.74 5.89 -17.27
CA ILE A 133 1.12 6.91 -16.29
C ILE A 133 0.61 8.30 -16.69
N LYS A 134 0.55 8.59 -18.00
CA LYS A 134 -0.03 9.83 -18.52
C LYS A 134 -1.53 9.91 -18.21
N GLU A 135 -2.28 8.83 -18.45
CA GLU A 135 -3.71 8.76 -18.14
C GLU A 135 -3.97 8.91 -16.63
N ILE A 136 -3.15 8.27 -15.80
CA ILE A 136 -3.18 8.41 -14.34
C ILE A 136 -2.95 9.88 -13.94
N ARG A 137 -1.89 10.50 -14.47
CA ARG A 137 -1.58 11.92 -14.22
C ARG A 137 -2.78 12.82 -14.53
N GLU A 138 -3.39 12.65 -15.70
CA GLU A 138 -4.55 13.45 -16.11
C GLU A 138 -5.76 13.25 -15.19
N ARG A 139 -5.98 12.02 -14.69
CA ARG A 139 -7.02 11.75 -13.70
C ARG A 139 -6.74 12.44 -12.37
N PHE A 140 -5.49 12.39 -11.87
CA PHE A 140 -5.10 13.08 -10.65
C PHE A 140 -5.19 14.60 -10.79
N ASP A 141 -4.80 15.17 -11.93
CA ASP A 141 -4.94 16.60 -12.21
C ASP A 141 -6.42 17.03 -12.19
N GLY A 142 -7.32 16.20 -12.73
CA GLY A 142 -8.76 16.45 -12.65
C GLY A 142 -9.28 16.42 -11.21
N ILE A 143 -8.88 15.42 -10.42
CA ILE A 143 -9.27 15.28 -9.02
C ILE A 143 -8.72 16.45 -8.18
N ALA A 144 -7.48 16.87 -8.43
CA ALA A 144 -6.87 18.01 -7.75
C ALA A 144 -7.50 19.36 -8.13
N LYS A 145 -8.04 19.51 -9.34
CA LYS A 145 -8.80 20.72 -9.71
C LYS A 145 -10.09 20.84 -8.93
N GLU A 146 -10.83 19.74 -8.75
CA GLU A 146 -12.07 19.74 -7.95
C GLU A 146 -11.82 20.06 -6.46
N MET A 147 -10.58 19.89 -6.00
CA MET A 147 -10.17 20.20 -4.63
C MET A 147 -10.38 21.67 -4.25
N SER A 148 -10.24 22.61 -5.21
CA SER A 148 -10.42 24.05 -4.93
C SER A 148 -11.84 24.40 -4.51
N ASP A 149 -12.81 23.58 -4.91
CA ASP A 149 -14.23 23.85 -4.70
C ASP A 149 -14.70 23.44 -3.30
N PHE A 150 -13.91 22.63 -2.58
CA PHE A 150 -14.31 22.03 -1.31
C PHE A 150 -13.83 22.79 -0.07
N SER A 151 -13.14 23.92 -0.24
CA SER A 151 -12.60 24.72 0.88
C SER A 151 -11.87 23.86 1.91
N LEU A 152 -11.01 22.95 1.42
CA LEU A 152 -10.27 22.02 2.26
C LEU A 152 -9.06 22.70 2.89
N ILE A 153 -8.85 22.47 4.17
CA ILE A 153 -7.73 23.04 4.94
C ILE A 153 -6.54 22.11 4.77
N ARG A 154 -5.41 22.65 4.33
CA ARG A 154 -4.14 21.94 4.30
C ARG A 154 -3.62 21.79 5.71
N LYS A 155 -3.15 20.61 6.06
CA LYS A 155 -2.42 20.37 7.31
C LYS A 155 -1.06 21.10 7.22
N SER A 156 -1.00 22.36 7.61
CA SER A 156 0.26 23.09 7.75
C SER A 156 1.06 22.46 8.88
N VAL A 157 2.21 21.88 8.56
CA VAL A 157 3.23 21.58 9.56
C VAL A 157 3.91 22.91 9.87
N ASP A 158 3.30 23.70 10.75
CA ASP A 158 3.98 24.84 11.36
C ASP A 158 3.87 24.76 12.88
N VAL A 159 5.04 25.01 13.46
CA VAL A 159 5.41 24.97 14.86
C VAL A 159 4.60 26.00 15.67
N GLU A 160 4.16 25.57 16.86
CA GLU A 160 3.93 26.39 18.06
C GLU A 160 2.92 27.54 17.95
N GLY A 161 1.70 27.30 18.45
CA GLY A 161 0.70 28.34 18.66
C GLY A 161 -0.53 27.78 19.37
N SER A 162 -0.62 28.07 20.67
CA SER A 162 -1.70 27.67 21.58
C SER A 162 -3.09 27.94 21.00
N VAL A 163 -3.76 26.88 20.54
CA VAL A 163 -5.22 26.80 20.48
C VAL A 163 -5.59 25.41 20.97
N VAL A 164 -6.36 25.38 22.06
CA VAL A 164 -6.90 24.17 22.69
C VAL A 164 -7.37 23.19 21.61
N PRO A 165 -6.87 21.94 21.56
CA PRO A 165 -7.34 20.99 20.58
C PRO A 165 -8.82 20.73 20.83
N PRO A 166 -9.71 20.84 19.82
CA PRO A 166 -10.94 20.08 19.88
C PRO A 166 -10.49 18.63 19.95
N GLN A 167 -10.80 17.97 21.07
CA GLN A 167 -10.44 16.59 21.37
C GLN A 167 -10.40 15.77 20.09
N SER A 168 -9.20 15.41 19.68
CA SER A 168 -8.97 14.45 18.63
C SER A 168 -9.74 13.19 19.00
N ILE A 169 -10.87 12.95 18.34
CA ILE A 169 -11.56 11.65 18.37
C ILE A 169 -10.72 10.59 17.61
N SER A 170 -9.51 10.94 17.16
CA SER A 170 -8.40 10.00 16.99
C SER A 170 -7.75 9.70 18.36
N SER A 171 -8.51 9.11 19.28
CA SER A 171 -7.86 8.07 20.08
C SER A 171 -7.86 6.86 19.17
N GLY A 172 -6.71 6.54 18.58
CA GLY A 172 -6.49 5.19 18.07
C GLY A 172 -7.05 4.23 19.11
N ARG A 173 -8.02 3.39 18.71
CA ARG A 173 -8.56 2.38 19.61
C ARG A 173 -7.46 1.36 19.82
N VAL A 174 -6.53 1.66 20.71
CA VAL A 174 -5.47 0.76 21.13
C VAL A 174 -6.13 -0.24 22.07
N THR A 175 -6.25 -1.47 21.61
CA THR A 175 -6.66 -2.58 22.47
C THR A 175 -5.41 -3.06 23.19
N SER A 176 -5.27 -2.71 24.47
CA SER A 176 -4.16 -3.18 25.31
C SER A 176 -4.37 -4.63 25.74
N SER A 177 -3.29 -5.37 26.00
CA SER A 177 -3.33 -6.68 26.68
C SER A 177 -3.38 -6.55 28.22
N THR A 178 -3.29 -5.32 28.76
CA THR A 178 -3.23 -5.07 30.20
C THR A 178 -4.49 -5.54 30.94
N SER A 179 -4.25 -6.23 32.05
CA SER A 179 -5.18 -6.95 32.92
C SER A 179 -6.27 -6.08 33.56
N VAL A 180 -7.35 -5.82 32.82
CA VAL A 180 -8.67 -5.91 33.42
C VAL A 180 -9.14 -7.30 33.06
N GLU A 181 -9.24 -8.23 34.02
CA GLU A 181 -9.82 -9.55 33.77
C GLU A 181 -11.23 -9.33 33.21
N PRO A 182 -11.44 -9.52 31.90
CA PRO A 182 -12.76 -9.30 31.37
C PRO A 182 -13.60 -10.51 31.79
N GLN A 183 -14.60 -10.28 32.64
CA GLN A 183 -15.60 -11.30 32.93
C GLN A 183 -16.39 -11.57 31.64
N MET A 184 -16.04 -12.66 30.96
CA MET A 184 -16.73 -13.16 29.79
C MET A 184 -17.52 -14.39 30.20
N TYR A 185 -18.81 -14.40 29.89
CA TYR A 185 -19.71 -15.51 30.19
C TYR A 185 -20.20 -16.16 28.89
N GLY A 186 -20.27 -17.49 28.86
CA GLY A 186 -20.91 -18.25 27.77
C GLY A 186 -20.05 -18.44 26.52
N ARG A 187 -18.74 -18.23 26.62
CA ARG A 187 -17.73 -18.41 25.54
C ARG A 187 -16.53 -19.24 25.99
N GLU A 188 -16.70 -20.01 27.04
CA GLU A 188 -15.69 -20.90 27.63
C GLU A 188 -15.32 -22.01 26.63
N THR A 189 -16.32 -22.57 25.94
CA THR A 189 -16.11 -23.55 24.86
C THR A 189 -15.32 -22.97 23.69
N ASP A 190 -15.64 -21.73 23.27
CA ASP A 190 -14.91 -21.05 22.19
C ASP A 190 -13.44 -20.81 22.58
N LYS A 191 -13.20 -20.37 23.83
CA LYS A 191 -11.85 -20.20 24.37
C LYS A 191 -11.08 -21.52 24.34
N GLU A 192 -11.68 -22.61 24.83
CA GLU A 192 -11.03 -23.92 24.91
C GLU A 192 -10.67 -24.48 23.53
N ASN A 193 -11.58 -24.36 22.57
CA ASN A 193 -11.34 -24.79 21.19
C ASN A 193 -10.16 -24.04 20.57
N ILE A 194 -10.08 -22.71 20.75
CA ILE A 194 -8.98 -21.91 20.21
C ILE A 194 -7.66 -22.29 20.88
N VAL A 195 -7.61 -22.43 22.22
CA VAL A 195 -6.38 -22.82 22.92
C VAL A 195 -5.90 -24.19 22.46
N LYS A 196 -6.81 -25.17 22.34
CA LYS A 196 -6.48 -26.51 21.84
C LYS A 196 -5.90 -26.46 20.42
N MET A 197 -6.56 -25.76 19.50
CA MET A 197 -6.08 -25.57 18.13
C MET A 197 -4.69 -24.94 18.08
N LEU A 198 -4.41 -23.96 18.94
CA LEU A 198 -3.11 -23.30 18.99
C LEU A 198 -2.03 -24.24 19.54
N LEU A 199 -2.31 -25.01 20.59
CA LEU A 199 -1.37 -25.94 21.21
C LEU A 199 -1.04 -27.16 20.33
N GLU A 200 -2.00 -27.69 19.57
CA GLU A 200 -1.78 -28.85 18.69
C GLU A 200 -0.82 -28.56 17.53
N ASN A 201 -0.68 -27.28 17.14
CA ASN A 201 0.11 -26.85 15.99
C ASN A 201 1.55 -26.43 16.33
N ILE A 202 1.96 -26.51 17.59
CA ILE A 202 3.27 -26.03 18.06
C ILE A 202 4.43 -26.92 17.58
N ASN A 203 4.16 -28.20 17.31
CA ASN A 203 5.19 -29.18 16.93
C ASN A 203 5.59 -29.16 15.45
N ASN A 204 5.09 -28.20 14.66
CA ASN A 204 5.44 -28.06 13.24
C ASN A 204 6.31 -26.81 13.02
N GLU A 205 7.63 -26.97 13.17
CA GLU A 205 8.64 -25.91 13.04
C GLU A 205 8.68 -25.21 11.67
N HIS A 206 7.90 -25.68 10.69
CA HIS A 206 7.86 -25.16 9.32
C HIS A 206 6.53 -24.52 8.91
N VAL A 207 5.54 -24.39 9.81
CA VAL A 207 4.20 -23.87 9.46
C VAL A 207 3.77 -22.74 10.41
N ILE A 208 3.47 -21.57 9.83
CA ILE A 208 2.83 -20.47 10.57
C ILE A 208 1.34 -20.80 10.72
N SER A 209 0.86 -20.90 11.96
CA SER A 209 -0.57 -21.08 12.25
C SER A 209 -1.28 -19.72 12.40
N VAL A 210 -2.45 -19.56 11.78
CA VAL A 210 -3.25 -18.34 11.83
C VAL A 210 -4.69 -18.69 12.23
N CYS A 211 -5.19 -18.07 13.30
CA CYS A 211 -6.55 -18.26 13.80
C CYS A 211 -7.37 -16.94 13.69
N PRO A 212 -8.19 -16.75 12.63
CA PRO A 212 -8.98 -15.54 12.48
C PRO A 212 -10.26 -15.55 13.33
N ILE A 213 -10.48 -14.48 14.13
CA ILE A 213 -11.73 -14.27 14.89
C ILE A 213 -12.59 -13.22 14.17
N VAL A 214 -13.73 -13.64 13.62
CA VAL A 214 -14.60 -12.81 12.76
C VAL A 214 -15.98 -12.61 13.39
N GLY A 215 -16.59 -11.45 13.18
CA GLY A 215 -17.92 -11.13 13.69
C GLY A 215 -18.20 -9.63 13.76
N ILE A 216 -19.45 -9.27 13.96
CA ILE A 216 -19.92 -7.87 14.05
C ILE A 216 -19.27 -7.10 15.22
N GLY A 217 -19.35 -5.77 15.19
CA GLY A 217 -18.84 -4.92 16.26
C GLY A 217 -19.53 -5.21 17.60
N GLY A 218 -18.80 -5.09 18.72
CA GLY A 218 -19.36 -5.31 20.06
C GLY A 218 -19.49 -6.78 20.50
N LEU A 219 -19.22 -7.74 19.62
CA LEU A 219 -19.37 -9.18 19.91
C LEU A 219 -18.29 -9.79 20.83
N GLY A 220 -17.45 -8.98 21.48
CA GLY A 220 -16.42 -9.47 22.39
C GLY A 220 -15.23 -10.19 21.72
N LYS A 221 -14.98 -9.99 20.42
CA LYS A 221 -13.86 -10.63 19.69
C LYS A 221 -12.50 -10.36 20.33
N THR A 222 -12.23 -9.09 20.64
CA THR A 222 -10.97 -8.67 21.28
C THR A 222 -10.86 -9.23 22.69
N THR A 223 -11.98 -9.29 23.41
CA THR A 223 -12.07 -9.88 24.75
C THR A 223 -11.72 -11.38 24.73
N LEU A 224 -12.26 -12.12 23.78
CA LEU A 224 -11.94 -13.54 23.59
C LEU A 224 -10.46 -13.75 23.25
N ALA A 225 -9.89 -12.92 22.36
CA ALA A 225 -8.47 -12.98 22.02
C ALA A 225 -7.56 -12.71 23.24
N GLN A 226 -7.91 -11.73 24.07
CA GLN A 226 -7.17 -11.44 25.31
C GLN A 226 -7.23 -12.61 26.29
N LEU A 227 -8.38 -13.26 26.44
CA LEU A 227 -8.53 -14.41 27.34
C LEU A 227 -7.76 -15.65 26.87
N VAL A 228 -7.67 -15.87 25.55
CA VAL A 228 -6.83 -16.93 24.97
C VAL A 228 -5.34 -16.60 25.18
N TYR A 229 -4.91 -15.38 24.89
CA TYR A 229 -3.51 -14.95 25.05
C TYR A 229 -3.05 -15.02 26.52
N ASN A 230 -3.91 -14.65 27.45
CA ASN A 230 -3.62 -14.67 28.88
C ASN A 230 -3.83 -16.06 29.54
N ASP A 231 -4.22 -17.09 28.79
CA ASP A 231 -4.37 -18.45 29.31
C ASP A 231 -3.00 -19.00 29.75
N ASP A 232 -2.94 -19.60 30.95
CA ASP A 232 -1.68 -20.05 31.53
C ASP A 232 -0.98 -21.11 30.69
N ARG A 233 -1.74 -21.93 29.95
CA ARG A 233 -1.19 -22.92 29.01
C ARG A 233 -0.45 -22.25 27.86
N MET A 234 -0.96 -21.12 27.37
CA MET A 234 -0.32 -20.35 26.29
C MET A 234 0.92 -19.63 26.78
N LYS A 235 0.91 -19.08 28.01
CA LYS A 235 2.08 -18.42 28.62
C LYS A 235 3.26 -19.37 28.81
N ASN A 236 2.99 -20.63 29.17
CA ASN A 236 4.03 -21.63 29.39
C ASN A 236 4.65 -22.19 28.09
N THR A 237 4.07 -21.93 26.92
CA THR A 237 4.60 -22.42 25.63
C THR A 237 5.21 -21.33 24.75
N LEU A 238 4.97 -20.05 25.06
CA LEU A 238 5.50 -18.89 24.33
C LEU A 238 6.70 -18.21 25.05
N MET A 239 7.20 -18.80 26.14
CA MET A 239 8.43 -18.40 26.85
C MET A 239 9.60 -19.32 26.54
#